data_AF-A0A1W1YI03-F1
#
_entry.id   AF-A0A1W1YI03-F1
#
_cell.length_a   1.000
_cell.length_b   1.000
_cell.length_c   1.000
_cell.angle_alpha   90.00
_cell.angle_beta   90.00
_cell.angle_gamma   90.00
#
_symmetry.space_group_name_H-M   'P 1'
#
loop_
_entity.id
_entity.type
_entity.pdbx_description
1 polymer ?
#
loop_
_entity_poly.entity_id
_entity_poly.type
_entity_poly.pdbx_seq_one_letter_code
_entity_poly.pdbx_strand_id
1 'polypeptide(L)'
;MSQAAKEKKRYYRKNVDFFNLVEKIKLWPSRNGTLHGIKSMTRRGDLAEIVTHCNRQFIIHNSKHSRAARWMRNKLFFGLCPMCRVPEWKLQKYSSTMMSQHYGAQL
;
A
#
# COMPACT_ATOMS: atom_id res chain seq x y z
N MET A 1 -32.42 13.00 -3.80
CA MET A 1 -31.90 11.82 -3.08
C MET A 1 -31.10 10.97 -4.07
N SER A 2 -29.81 11.26 -4.26
CA SER A 2 -28.96 10.49 -5.18
C SER A 2 -28.63 9.13 -4.58
N GLN A 3 -28.99 8.04 -5.25
CA GLN A 3 -28.62 6.68 -4.86
C GLN A 3 -27.10 6.58 -4.71
N ALA A 4 -26.62 6.32 -3.49
CA ALA A 4 -25.22 5.99 -3.26
C ALA A 4 -24.92 4.67 -3.97
N ALA A 5 -24.22 4.73 -5.11
CA ALA A 5 -23.76 3.56 -5.81
C ALA A 5 -22.98 2.68 -4.84
N LYS A 6 -23.44 1.44 -4.63
CA LYS A 6 -22.80 0.47 -3.72
C LYS A 6 -21.33 0.34 -4.13
N GLU A 7 -20.41 0.84 -3.29
CA GLU A 7 -18.98 0.80 -3.61
C GLU A 7 -18.55 -0.65 -3.85
N LYS A 8 -18.13 -0.96 -5.09
CA LYS A 8 -17.64 -2.30 -5.43
C LYS A 8 -16.38 -2.58 -4.63
N LYS A 9 -16.49 -3.52 -3.70
CA LYS A 9 -15.36 -4.05 -2.91
C LYS A 9 -14.28 -4.59 -3.85
N ARG A 10 -13.05 -4.10 -3.66
CA ARG A 10 -11.87 -4.54 -4.43
C ARG A 10 -11.17 -5.66 -3.67
N TYR A 11 -10.69 -6.65 -4.39
CA TYR A 11 -9.98 -7.78 -3.81
C TYR A 11 -8.63 -7.96 -4.50
N TYR A 12 -7.57 -8.04 -3.71
CA TYR A 12 -6.22 -8.40 -4.16
C TYR A 12 -5.82 -9.75 -3.57
N ARG A 13 -5.01 -10.51 -4.30
CA ARG A 13 -4.49 -11.79 -3.81
C ARG A 13 -3.42 -11.57 -2.72
N LYS A 14 -3.40 -12.42 -1.69
CA LYS A 14 -2.43 -12.32 -0.57
C LYS A 14 -0.99 -12.65 -0.99
N ASN A 15 -0.80 -13.54 -1.96
CA ASN A 15 0.52 -14.10 -2.33
C ASN A 15 1.11 -13.49 -3.62
N VAL A 16 0.79 -12.22 -3.90
CA VAL A 16 1.34 -11.48 -5.03
C VAL A 16 2.79 -11.06 -4.79
N ASP A 17 3.47 -10.69 -5.88
CA ASP A 17 4.76 -10.02 -5.81
C ASP A 17 4.67 -8.75 -4.93
N PHE A 18 5.66 -8.53 -4.06
CA PHE A 18 5.59 -7.47 -3.08
C PHE A 18 5.74 -6.09 -3.73
N PHE A 19 6.61 -5.96 -4.73
CA PHE A 19 6.77 -4.71 -5.45
C PHE A 19 5.50 -4.37 -6.24
N ASN A 20 4.83 -5.34 -6.85
CA ASN A 20 3.55 -5.10 -7.53
C ASN A 20 2.48 -4.56 -6.57
N LEU A 21 2.45 -5.07 -5.32
CA LEU A 21 1.56 -4.56 -4.28
C LEU A 21 1.88 -3.09 -3.92
N VAL A 22 3.16 -2.79 -3.69
CA VAL A 22 3.65 -1.43 -3.37
C VAL A 22 3.34 -0.46 -4.51
N GLU A 23 3.59 -0.88 -5.75
CA GLU A 23 3.31 -0.15 -6.98
C GLU A 23 1.82 0.16 -7.13
N LYS A 24 0.96 -0.80 -6.81
CA LYS A 24 -0.49 -0.63 -6.96
C LYS A 24 -1.08 0.29 -5.89
N ILE A 25 -0.62 0.16 -4.65
CA ILE A 25 -1.17 0.90 -3.50
C ILE A 25 -0.55 2.30 -3.42
N LYS A 26 0.75 2.45 -3.72
CA LYS A 26 1.55 3.67 -3.55
C LYS A 26 1.40 4.28 -2.15
N LEU A 27 1.36 3.44 -1.13
CA LEU A 27 1.42 3.80 0.30
C LEU A 27 2.47 2.93 0.99
N TRP A 28 3.07 3.43 2.06
CA TRP A 28 4.09 2.72 2.82
C TRP A 28 3.86 2.87 4.33
N PRO A 29 3.61 1.78 5.07
CA PRO A 29 3.60 1.82 6.52
C PRO A 29 5.04 1.76 7.03
N SER A 30 5.49 2.81 7.73
CA SER A 30 6.82 2.85 8.32
C SER A 30 6.93 1.95 9.57
N ARG A 31 8.15 1.78 10.08
CA ARG A 31 8.40 0.97 11.29
C ARG A 31 7.78 1.54 12.57
N ASN A 32 7.33 2.80 12.60
CA ASN A 32 6.61 3.36 13.73
C ASN A 32 5.09 3.39 13.52
N GLY A 33 4.59 2.85 12.40
CA GLY A 33 3.16 2.87 12.06
C GLY A 33 2.63 4.16 11.49
N THR A 34 3.51 5.09 11.10
CA THR A 34 3.10 6.21 10.25
C THR A 34 2.92 5.74 8.80
N LEU A 35 1.76 6.01 8.21
CA LEU A 35 1.46 5.74 6.82
C LEU A 35 1.94 6.89 5.93
N HIS A 36 2.81 6.57 4.97
CA HIS A 36 3.35 7.52 4.01
C HIS A 36 2.76 7.31 2.62
N GLY A 37 2.64 8.38 1.85
CA GLY A 37 2.41 8.30 0.41
C GLY A 37 3.73 8.08 -0.33
N ILE A 38 3.76 7.13 -1.26
CA ILE A 38 4.91 6.88 -2.15
C ILE A 38 4.78 7.78 -3.38
N LYS A 39 5.81 8.59 -3.63
CA LYS A 39 5.95 9.45 -4.81
C LYS A 39 6.49 8.67 -6.00
N SER A 40 7.56 7.91 -5.80
CA SER A 40 8.15 7.05 -6.83
C SER A 40 8.75 5.78 -6.23
N MET A 41 8.87 4.76 -7.08
CA MET A 41 9.54 3.49 -6.79
C MET A 41 10.36 3.11 -8.01
N THR A 42 11.64 2.83 -7.82
CA THR A 42 12.55 2.38 -8.89
C THR A 42 13.11 1.00 -8.52
N ARG A 43 12.78 -0.02 -9.31
CA ARG A 43 13.22 -1.41 -9.08
C ARG A 43 14.64 -1.63 -9.60
N ARG A 44 15.44 -2.40 -8.88
CA ARG A 44 16.80 -2.84 -9.21
C ARG A 44 16.95 -4.30 -8.76
N GLY A 45 16.52 -5.24 -9.61
CA GLY A 45 16.45 -6.66 -9.25
C GLY A 45 15.48 -6.88 -8.07
N ASP A 46 15.97 -7.54 -7.02
CA ASP A 46 15.20 -7.81 -5.78
C ASP A 46 15.17 -6.63 -4.79
N LEU A 47 15.74 -5.49 -5.17
CA LEU A 47 15.70 -4.25 -4.42
C LEU A 47 14.82 -3.23 -5.14
N ALA A 48 14.21 -2.32 -4.38
CA ALA A 48 13.59 -1.13 -4.93
C ALA A 48 13.89 0.08 -4.07
N GLU A 49 14.21 1.19 -4.72
CA GLU A 49 14.37 2.49 -4.10
C GLU A 49 13.00 3.18 -4.04
N ILE A 50 12.60 3.64 -2.87
CA ILE A 50 11.34 4.32 -2.61
C ILE A 50 11.62 5.77 -2.26
N VAL A 51 10.90 6.68 -2.92
CA VAL A 51 10.82 8.09 -2.52
C VAL A 51 9.40 8.40 -2.09
N THR A 52 9.22 8.92 -0.89
CA THR A 52 7.90 9.32 -0.38
C THR A 52 7.56 10.77 -0.75
N HIS A 53 6.29 11.15 -0.63
CA HIS A 53 5.87 12.55 -0.80
C HIS A 53 6.45 13.49 0.25
N CYS A 54 6.91 12.96 1.40
CA CYS A 54 7.65 13.75 2.40
C CYS A 54 9.17 13.69 2.20
N ASN A 55 9.63 13.32 0.99
CA ASN A 55 11.03 13.28 0.57
C ASN A 55 11.94 12.32 1.37
N ARG A 56 11.36 11.34 2.06
CA ARG A 56 12.14 10.24 2.64
C ARG A 56 12.52 9.26 1.56
N GLN A 57 13.77 8.81 1.58
CA GLN A 57 14.31 7.85 0.65
C GLN A 57 14.79 6.61 1.40
N PHE A 58 14.48 5.43 0.89
CA PHE A 58 14.93 4.17 1.48
C PHE A 58 14.84 3.03 0.47
N ILE A 59 15.60 1.97 0.74
CA ILE A 59 15.61 0.75 -0.07
C ILE A 59 14.71 -0.30 0.60
N ILE A 60 13.96 -1.04 -0.22
CA ILE A 60 13.14 -2.18 0.19
C ILE A 60 13.55 -3.43 -0.58
N HIS A 61 13.38 -4.61 0.03
CA HIS A 61 13.56 -5.90 -0.63
C HIS A 61 12.23 -6.47 -1.11
N ASN A 62 12.26 -7.23 -2.21
CA ASN A 62 11.10 -7.95 -2.71
C ASN A 62 10.82 -9.19 -1.85
N SER A 63 10.15 -9.01 -0.71
CA SER A 63 9.83 -10.12 0.20
C SER A 63 8.36 -10.12 0.62
N LYS A 64 7.68 -11.23 0.30
CA LYS A 64 6.27 -11.49 0.65
C LYS A 64 6.05 -11.69 2.15
N HIS A 65 7.11 -12.05 2.88
CA HIS A 65 7.10 -12.36 4.31
C HIS A 65 7.64 -11.23 5.18
N SER A 66 8.07 -10.12 4.56
CA SER A 66 8.55 -8.95 5.29
C SER A 66 7.47 -8.37 6.21
N ARG A 67 7.93 -7.67 7.26
CA ARG A 67 7.05 -6.90 8.14
C ARG A 67 6.16 -5.94 7.36
N ALA A 68 6.73 -5.20 6.41
CA ALA A 68 6.00 -4.24 5.59
C ALA A 68 4.92 -4.92 4.72
N ALA A 69 5.23 -6.08 4.12
CA ALA A 69 4.25 -6.88 3.38
C ALA A 69 3.08 -7.32 4.25
N ARG A 70 3.36 -7.81 5.47
CA ARG A 70 2.30 -8.17 6.43
C ARG A 70 1.48 -6.96 6.85
N TRP A 71 2.14 -5.83 7.13
CA TRP A 71 1.46 -4.61 7.56
C TRP A 71 0.57 -4.04 6.47
N MET A 72 1.02 -4.04 5.21
CA MET A 72 0.18 -3.60 4.10
C MET A 72 -1.02 -4.51 3.86
N ARG A 73 -0.85 -5.83 3.97
CA ARG A 73 -1.95 -6.80 3.82
C ARG A 73 -2.98 -6.69 4.94
N ASN A 74 -2.52 -6.50 6.17
CA ASN A 74 -3.38 -6.35 7.35
C ASN A 74 -3.84 -4.91 7.58
N LYS A 75 -3.38 -3.96 6.76
CA LYS A 75 -3.64 -2.52 6.87
C LYS A 75 -3.27 -1.96 8.24
N LEU A 76 -2.16 -2.42 8.78
CA LEU A 76 -1.68 -2.00 10.08
C LEU A 76 -0.90 -0.69 9.97
N PHE A 77 -1.48 0.38 10.47
CA PHE A 77 -0.86 1.68 10.69
C PHE A 77 -1.56 2.37 11.89
N PHE A 78 -0.88 3.28 12.55
CA PHE A 78 -1.35 3.98 13.75
C PHE A 78 -1.59 5.47 13.51
N GLY A 79 -1.03 6.03 12.44
CA GLY A 79 -1.21 7.42 12.08
C GLY A 79 -0.83 7.69 10.63
N LEU A 80 -1.14 8.90 10.18
CA LEU A 80 -0.83 9.36 8.83
C LEU A 80 0.35 10.33 8.88
N CYS A 81 1.22 10.32 7.87
CA CYS A 81 2.26 11.32 7.78
C CYS A 81 1.63 12.68 7.40
N PRO A 82 1.76 13.73 8.24
CA PRO A 82 1.15 15.03 7.97
C PRO A 82 1.75 15.69 6.72
N MET A 83 3.05 15.48 6.48
CA MET A 83 3.75 16.03 5.31
C MET A 83 3.34 15.36 3.99
N CYS A 84 2.98 14.07 4.03
CA CYS A 84 2.57 13.36 2.82
C CYS A 84 1.20 13.79 2.31
N ARG A 85 0.34 14.36 3.18
CA ARG A 85 -1.02 14.80 2.85
C ARG A 85 -1.77 13.79 1.99
N VAL A 86 -1.82 12.54 2.46
CA VAL A 86 -2.49 11.46 1.74
C VAL A 86 -3.98 11.80 1.61
N PRO A 87 -4.55 11.89 0.40
CA PRO A 87 -5.95 12.26 0.24
C PRO A 87 -6.90 11.25 0.85
N GLU A 88 -8.02 11.73 1.40
CA GLU A 88 -9.02 10.92 2.09
C GLU A 88 -9.57 9.78 1.23
N TRP A 89 -9.91 10.05 -0.04
CA TRP A 89 -10.38 9.02 -0.98
C TRP A 89 -9.39 7.86 -1.14
N LYS A 90 -8.08 8.13 -1.03
CA LYS A 90 -7.03 7.10 -1.16
C LYS A 90 -6.98 6.24 0.10
N LEU A 91 -7.20 6.83 1.28
CA LEU A 91 -7.30 6.12 2.55
C LEU A 91 -8.55 5.25 2.59
N GLN A 92 -9.69 5.78 2.16
CA GLN A 92 -10.95 5.03 2.05
C GLN A 92 -10.79 3.85 1.09
N LYS A 93 -10.20 4.07 -0.09
CA LYS A 93 -9.89 3.01 -1.05
C LYS A 93 -8.94 1.95 -0.48
N TYR A 94 -7.91 2.37 0.26
CA TYR A 94 -6.98 1.45 0.91
C TYR A 94 -7.68 0.61 1.99
N SER A 95 -8.51 1.26 2.81
CA SER A 95 -9.31 0.64 3.86
C SER A 95 -10.37 -0.32 3.32
N SER A 96 -11.00 -0.03 2.19
CA SER A 96 -12.03 -0.88 1.59
C SER A 96 -11.48 -2.07 0.78
N THR A 97 -10.23 -2.00 0.32
CA THR A 97 -9.61 -3.06 -0.49
C THR A 97 -9.29 -4.29 0.35
N MET A 98 -9.91 -5.45 0.09
CA MET A 98 -9.69 -6.68 0.84
C MET A 98 -8.58 -7.55 0.25
N MET A 99 -7.95 -8.36 1.12
CA MET A 99 -6.90 -9.30 0.75
C MET A 99 -7.43 -10.73 0.89
N SER A 100 -7.51 -11.48 -0.22
CA SER A 100 -8.01 -12.86 -0.25
C SER A 100 -6.95 -13.83 -0.77
N GLN A 101 -7.01 -15.10 -0.35
CA GLN A 101 -6.11 -16.13 -0.89
C GLN A 101 -6.57 -16.64 -2.26
N HIS A 102 -7.89 -16.86 -2.44
CA HIS A 102 -8.43 -17.60 -3.58
C HIS A 102 -8.98 -16.72 -4.70
N TYR A 103 -9.31 -15.45 -4.41
CA TYR A 103 -9.96 -14.55 -5.38
C TYR A 103 -9.37 -13.15 -5.31
N GLY A 104 -9.56 -12.36 -6.37
CA GLY A 104 -9.01 -11.02 -6.52
C GLY A 104 -7.96 -10.90 -7.62
N ALA A 105 -7.56 -9.66 -7.89
CA ALA A 105 -6.60 -9.36 -8.96
C ALA A 105 -5.23 -10.00 -8.69
N GLN A 106 -4.68 -10.61 -9.74
CA GLN A 106 -3.30 -11.06 -9.78
C GLN A 106 -2.45 -9.86 -10.21
N LEU A 107 -1.63 -9.37 -9.29
CA LEU A 107 -0.81 -8.16 -9.45
C LEU A 107 0.59 -8.50 -9.93
#